data_AF-A0A5C3NRR7-F1
#
_entry.id   AF-A0A5C3NRR7-F1
#
_cell.length_a   1.000
_cell.length_b   1.000
_cell.length_c   1.000
_cell.angle_alpha   90.00
_cell.angle_beta   90.00
_cell.angle_gamma   90.00
#
_symmetry.space_group_name_H-M   'P 1'
#
loop_
_entity.id
_entity.type
_entity.pdbx_description
1 polymer ?
#
loop_
_entity_poly.entity_id
_entity_poly.type
_entity_poly.pdbx_seq_one_letter_code
_entity_poly.pdbx_strand_id
1 'polypeptide(L)'
;AAHDTYAKELWSLKHGHPLWSPEPSPASGEVRLGDVGYLDEGRFCFLFNAMRPAGDPVNKRGVPENFQAFVPPDPNSIQYYPDKITQPELHSGSTSSLSVSSPASETSRELGASAEAALRYECKQTSGALLLLKENAHKTYLDCGNHIKRYMAAHIEHWYDFASECLSIDVQE
;
A
#
# COMPACT_ATOMS: atom_id res chain seq x y z
N ALA A 1 -8.23 5.80 -14.05
CA ALA A 1 -7.47 4.64 -14.56
C ALA A 1 -7.75 3.39 -13.71
N ALA A 2 -7.23 2.21 -14.08
CA ALA A 2 -7.48 0.97 -13.34
C ALA A 2 -6.98 1.03 -11.88
N HIS A 3 -5.82 1.66 -11.64
CA HIS A 3 -5.28 1.86 -10.30
C HIS A 3 -6.17 2.76 -9.42
N ASP A 4 -6.79 3.80 -9.98
CA ASP A 4 -7.73 4.66 -9.24
C ASP A 4 -8.97 3.87 -8.81
N THR A 5 -9.52 3.06 -9.73
CA THR A 5 -10.65 2.19 -9.42
C THR A 5 -10.27 1.20 -8.32
N TYR A 6 -9.10 0.57 -8.42
CA TYR A 6 -8.61 -0.36 -7.41
C TYR A 6 -8.49 0.27 -6.02
N ALA A 7 -7.84 1.44 -5.92
CA ALA A 7 -7.68 2.17 -4.67
C ALA A 7 -9.04 2.58 -4.10
N LYS A 8 -9.92 3.13 -4.93
CA LYS A 8 -11.27 3.58 -4.54
C LYS A 8 -12.12 2.43 -3.99
N GLU A 9 -12.16 1.30 -4.69
CA GLU A 9 -13.01 0.16 -4.35
C GLU A 9 -12.56 -0.54 -3.05
N LEU A 10 -11.24 -0.65 -2.82
CA LEU A 10 -10.70 -1.26 -1.59
C LEU A 10 -10.56 -0.27 -0.41
N TRP A 11 -10.69 1.04 -0.63
CA TRP A 11 -10.60 2.07 0.43
C TRP A 11 -11.58 1.82 1.59
N SER A 12 -12.73 1.24 1.29
CA SER A 12 -13.76 0.90 2.27
C SER A 12 -13.29 -0.09 3.34
N LEU A 13 -12.26 -0.89 3.05
CA LEU A 13 -11.74 -1.93 3.95
C LEU A 13 -10.85 -1.39 5.09
N LYS A 14 -10.46 -0.10 5.04
CA LYS A 14 -9.73 0.59 6.13
C LYS A 14 -8.37 -0.03 6.51
N HIS A 15 -7.69 -0.69 5.56
CA HIS A 15 -6.34 -1.22 5.77
C HIS A 15 -5.21 -0.25 5.39
N GLY A 16 -5.52 0.88 4.77
CA GLY A 16 -4.55 1.85 4.26
C GLY A 16 -4.95 2.31 2.86
N HIS A 17 -4.04 2.99 2.15
CA HIS A 17 -4.22 3.31 0.74
C HIS A 17 -3.81 2.08 -0.10
N PRO A 18 -4.72 1.47 -0.89
CA PRO A 18 -4.39 0.31 -1.71
C PRO A 18 -3.49 0.71 -2.89
N LEU A 19 -2.38 0.00 -3.10
CA LEU A 19 -1.48 0.21 -4.24
C LEU A 19 -1.72 -0.85 -5.31
N TRP A 20 -1.85 -0.41 -6.57
CA TRP A 20 -1.97 -1.30 -7.73
C TRP A 20 -0.65 -2.00 -8.05
N SER A 21 0.46 -1.27 -7.88
CA SER A 21 1.82 -1.81 -7.99
C SER A 21 2.48 -1.69 -6.62
N PRO A 22 2.23 -2.65 -5.70
CA PRO A 22 2.74 -2.59 -4.33
C PRO A 22 4.23 -2.97 -4.25
N GLU A 23 4.77 -3.56 -5.32
CA GLU A 23 6.13 -4.07 -5.33
C GLU A 23 7.16 -2.95 -5.12
N PRO A 24 8.15 -3.18 -4.26
CA PRO A 24 9.22 -2.22 -4.01
C PRO A 24 9.93 -1.86 -5.31
N SER A 25 10.17 -0.57 -5.55
CA SER A 25 11.07 -0.20 -6.64
C SER A 25 12.47 -0.75 -6.31
N PRO A 26 13.22 -1.31 -7.27
CA PRO A 26 14.58 -1.79 -7.00
C PRO A 26 15.50 -0.71 -6.43
N ALA A 27 15.19 0.57 -6.67
CA ALA A 27 15.98 1.72 -6.24
C ALA A 27 15.64 2.23 -4.83
N SER A 28 14.40 2.03 -4.35
CA SER A 28 13.90 2.54 -3.06
C SER A 28 13.56 1.43 -2.05
N GLY A 29 13.35 0.20 -2.50
CA GLY A 29 12.89 -0.88 -1.64
C GLY A 29 11.43 -0.73 -1.23
N GLU A 30 11.04 -1.48 -0.20
CA GLU A 30 9.70 -1.46 0.39
C GLU A 30 9.41 -0.12 1.05
N VAL A 31 8.13 0.26 1.09
CA VAL A 31 7.68 1.47 1.81
C VAL A 31 7.88 1.28 3.30
N ARG A 32 8.53 2.25 3.94
CA ARG A 32 8.87 2.25 5.36
C ARG A 32 8.18 3.38 6.09
N LEU A 33 8.12 3.25 7.42
CA LEU A 33 7.69 4.36 8.27
C LEU A 33 8.60 5.58 8.05
N GLY A 34 7.96 6.73 7.85
CA GLY A 34 8.63 7.99 7.58
C GLY A 34 8.89 8.26 6.10
N ASP A 35 8.67 7.31 5.18
CA ASP A 35 8.83 7.58 3.76
C ASP A 35 7.85 8.66 3.29
N VAL A 36 8.40 9.66 2.62
CA VAL A 36 7.68 10.73 1.93
C VAL A 36 7.83 10.48 0.44
N GLY A 37 6.71 10.54 -0.27
CA GLY A 37 6.63 10.22 -1.68
C GLY A 37 5.32 10.68 -2.28
N TYR A 38 5.16 10.38 -3.56
CA TYR A 38 3.94 10.63 -4.32
C TYR A 38 3.43 9.33 -4.93
N LEU A 39 2.19 9.32 -5.38
CA LEU A 39 1.62 8.20 -6.11
C LEU A 39 1.66 8.48 -7.60
N ASP A 40 2.15 7.51 -8.37
CA ASP A 40 2.17 7.56 -9.84
C ASP A 40 1.74 6.20 -10.39
N GLU A 41 0.72 6.21 -11.24
CA GLU A 41 0.10 5.02 -11.83
C GLU A 41 -0.21 3.87 -10.84
N GLY A 42 -0.58 4.21 -9.59
CA GLY A 42 -0.88 3.25 -8.53
C GLY A 42 0.34 2.62 -7.83
N ARG A 43 1.52 3.22 -8.01
CA ARG A 43 2.77 2.89 -7.32
C ARG A 43 3.15 4.03 -6.37
N PHE A 44 3.82 3.69 -5.27
CA PHE A 44 4.49 4.68 -4.43
C PHE A 44 5.88 5.03 -4.97
N CYS A 45 6.12 6.33 -5.18
CA CYS A 45 7.38 6.89 -5.67
C CYS A 45 8.10 7.63 -4.53
N PHE A 46 9.19 7.05 -4.05
CA PHE A 46 9.97 7.56 -2.91
C PHE A 46 10.73 8.85 -3.23
N LEU A 47 10.66 9.84 -2.33
CA LEU A 47 11.45 11.07 -2.36
C LEU A 47 12.57 11.03 -1.32
N PHE A 48 12.20 10.93 -0.03
CA PHE A 48 13.10 10.87 1.12
C PHE A 48 12.37 10.22 2.31
N ASN A 49 13.09 9.88 3.38
CA ASN A 49 12.52 9.40 4.64
C ASN A 49 12.64 10.48 5.72
N ALA A 50 11.49 10.94 6.20
CA ALA A 50 11.35 11.99 7.21
C ALA A 50 11.79 11.56 8.62
N MET A 51 11.89 10.27 8.91
CA MET A 51 12.38 9.77 10.20
C MET A 51 13.89 9.53 10.22
N ARG A 52 14.58 9.76 9.09
CA ARG A 52 16.03 9.63 8.97
C ARG A 52 16.68 11.01 8.83
N PRO A 53 17.90 11.20 9.35
CA PRO A 53 18.60 12.47 9.21
C PRO A 53 18.90 12.77 7.73
N ALA A 54 19.14 14.05 7.41
CA ALA A 54 19.44 14.50 6.06
C ALA A 54 20.63 13.76 5.41
N GLY A 55 21.66 13.42 6.21
CA GLY A 55 22.85 12.70 5.77
C GLY A 55 22.71 11.18 5.74
N ASP A 56 21.53 10.62 6.00
CA ASP A 56 21.31 9.17 5.93
C ASP A 56 21.42 8.69 4.47
N PRO A 57 22.08 7.55 4.19
CA PRO A 57 22.16 7.00 2.83
C PRO A 57 20.82 6.78 2.12
N VAL A 58 19.72 6.59 2.87
CA VAL A 58 18.38 6.48 2.25
C VAL A 58 17.94 7.81 1.61
N ASN A 59 18.38 8.94 2.17
CA ASN A 59 18.10 10.30 1.72
C ASN A 59 19.11 10.79 0.67
N LYS A 60 19.61 9.88 -0.17
CA LYS A 60 20.62 10.17 -1.23
C LYS A 60 20.19 11.22 -2.25
N ARG A 61 18.88 11.43 -2.43
CA ARG A 61 18.31 12.45 -3.33
C ARG A 61 18.25 13.84 -2.68
N GLY A 62 18.70 13.96 -1.43
CA GLY A 62 18.53 15.15 -0.60
C GLY A 62 17.23 15.12 0.21
N VAL A 63 17.02 16.22 0.91
CA VAL A 63 15.83 16.53 1.71
C VAL A 63 15.50 18.01 1.51
N PRO A 64 14.31 18.50 1.90
CA PRO A 64 13.98 19.93 1.86
C PRO A 64 14.99 20.81 2.63
N GLU A 65 15.17 22.07 2.23
CA GLU A 65 16.20 22.98 2.77
C GLU A 65 16.13 23.16 4.30
N ASN A 66 14.92 23.22 4.86
CA ASN A 66 14.67 23.33 6.31
C ASN A 66 14.25 21.99 6.95
N PHE A 67 14.82 20.89 6.46
CA PHE A 67 14.45 19.55 6.92
C PHE A 67 14.70 19.36 8.42
N GLN A 68 13.65 18.94 9.13
CA GLN A 68 13.71 18.47 10.50
C GLN A 68 13.19 17.05 10.53
N ALA A 69 13.98 16.09 11.02
CA ALA A 69 13.53 14.71 11.10
C ALA A 69 12.36 14.56 12.07
N PHE A 70 11.34 13.81 11.69
CA PHE A 70 10.26 13.40 12.58
C PHE A 70 10.81 12.43 13.62
N VAL A 71 10.72 12.84 14.89
CA VAL A 71 11.02 12.00 16.04
C VAL A 71 9.70 11.72 16.76
N PRO A 72 9.24 10.46 16.81
CA PRO A 72 8.06 10.12 17.59
C PRO A 72 8.24 10.50 19.06
N PRO A 73 7.17 10.95 19.75
CA PRO A 73 7.26 11.39 21.15
C PRO A 73 7.63 10.26 22.11
N ASP A 74 7.28 9.02 21.76
CA ASP A 74 7.63 7.80 22.49
C ASP A 74 8.45 6.89 21.55
N PRO A 75 9.67 6.47 21.94
CA PRO A 75 10.44 5.46 21.21
C PRO A 75 9.69 4.14 20.97
N ASN A 76 8.69 3.81 21.80
CA ASN A 76 7.85 2.60 21.69
C ASN A 76 6.58 2.82 20.85
N SER A 77 6.45 3.96 20.18
CA SER A 77 5.30 4.25 19.31
C SER A 77 5.25 3.39 18.05
N ILE A 78 6.36 2.74 17.66
CA ILE A 78 6.37 1.79 16.55
C ILE A 78 5.71 0.50 17.00
N GLN A 79 4.63 0.13 16.31
CA GLN A 79 3.84 -1.05 16.61
C GLN A 79 3.87 -1.99 15.40
N TYR A 80 4.08 -3.28 15.67
CA TYR A 80 4.09 -4.34 14.67
C TYR A 80 3.02 -5.39 15.01
N TYR A 81 2.15 -5.66 14.05
CA TYR A 81 1.13 -6.70 14.13
C TYR A 81 1.36 -7.72 13.01
N PRO A 82 1.96 -8.88 13.32
CA PRO A 82 2.00 -9.99 12.37
C PRO A 82 0.58 -10.49 12.10
N ASP A 83 0.39 -11.11 10.94
CA ASP A 83 -0.88 -11.71 10.51
C ASP A 83 -2.12 -10.82 10.73
N LYS A 84 -1.98 -9.51 10.52
CA LYS A 84 -3.06 -8.55 10.76
C LYS A 84 -4.26 -8.78 9.84
N ILE A 85 -4.00 -9.25 8.62
CA ILE A 85 -4.99 -9.67 7.65
C ILE A 85 -4.74 -11.14 7.37
N THR A 86 -5.68 -11.99 7.77
CA THR A 86 -5.63 -13.44 7.60
C THR A 86 -6.57 -13.94 6.50
N GLN A 87 -7.41 -13.04 5.97
CA GLN A 87 -8.30 -13.35 4.86
C GLN A 87 -7.44 -13.53 3.60
N PRO A 88 -7.51 -14.69 2.91
CA PRO A 88 -6.75 -14.92 1.67
C PRO A 88 -7.28 -14.05 0.51
N GLU A 89 -8.48 -13.49 0.66
CA GLU A 89 -9.15 -12.67 -0.32
C GLU A 89 -9.74 -11.43 0.36
N LEU A 90 -9.47 -10.26 -0.22
CA LEU A 90 -10.10 -9.00 0.12
C LEU A 90 -10.78 -8.44 -1.13
N HIS A 91 -12.03 -8.01 -1.01
CA HIS A 91 -12.76 -7.50 -2.16
C HIS A 91 -13.63 -6.31 -1.77
N SER A 92 -13.98 -5.50 -2.76
CA SER A 92 -14.98 -4.46 -2.59
C SER A 92 -16.34 -5.08 -2.20
N GLY A 93 -17.16 -4.34 -1.45
CA GLY A 93 -18.50 -4.82 -1.09
C GLY A 93 -19.42 -5.09 -2.29
N SER A 94 -19.04 -4.61 -3.48
CA SER A 94 -19.71 -4.86 -4.76
C SER A 94 -19.36 -6.20 -5.41
N THR A 95 -18.34 -6.90 -4.91
CA THR A 95 -17.81 -8.15 -5.45
C THR A 95 -18.15 -9.30 -4.52
N SER A 96 -18.56 -10.44 -5.07
CA SER A 96 -18.73 -11.69 -4.31
C SER A 96 -18.06 -12.85 -5.02
N SER A 97 -17.34 -13.67 -4.26
CA SER A 97 -16.73 -14.90 -4.73
C SER A 97 -17.80 -15.98 -4.99
N LEU A 98 -17.73 -16.61 -6.16
CA LEU A 98 -18.55 -17.75 -6.53
C LEU A 98 -17.61 -18.94 -6.69
N SER A 99 -17.50 -19.75 -5.63
CA SER A 99 -16.82 -21.04 -5.72
C SER A 99 -17.68 -22.00 -6.55
N VAL A 100 -17.26 -22.35 -7.76
CA VAL A 100 -17.88 -23.43 -8.51
C VAL A 100 -17.13 -24.71 -8.18
N SER A 101 -17.66 -25.47 -7.22
CA SER A 101 -17.37 -26.91 -7.19
C SER A 101 -17.89 -27.46 -8.51
N SER A 102 -17.00 -27.91 -9.40
CA SER A 102 -17.41 -28.63 -10.60
C SER A 102 -18.35 -29.74 -10.14
N PRO A 103 -19.57 -29.89 -10.73
CA PRO A 103 -20.32 -31.11 -10.51
C PRO A 103 -19.43 -32.21 -11.09
N ALA A 104 -18.75 -32.94 -10.20
CA ALA A 104 -18.08 -34.15 -10.58
C ALA A 104 -19.19 -35.05 -11.13
N SER A 105 -19.17 -35.29 -12.43
CA SER A 105 -19.80 -36.47 -12.99
C SER A 105 -19.31 -37.64 -12.14
N GLU A 106 -20.21 -38.32 -11.45
CA GLU A 106 -19.92 -39.47 -10.61
C GLU A 106 -19.35 -40.60 -11.47
N THR A 107 -18.07 -40.57 -11.79
CA THR A 107 -17.36 -41.76 -12.23
C THR A 107 -15.86 -41.62 -11.96
N SER A 108 -15.36 -42.58 -11.17
CA SER A 108 -13.96 -42.96 -10.95
C SER A 108 -12.99 -41.92 -10.37
N ARG A 109 -12.60 -42.19 -9.12
CA ARG A 109 -11.37 -41.75 -8.48
C ARG A 109 -10.17 -42.32 -9.24
N GLU A 110 -9.51 -41.52 -10.05
CA GLU A 110 -8.13 -41.79 -10.49
C GLU A 110 -7.24 -40.58 -10.16
N LEU A 111 -6.16 -40.88 -9.45
CA LEU A 111 -5.09 -39.95 -9.08
C LEU A 111 -4.39 -39.49 -10.37
N GLY A 112 -4.52 -38.21 -10.74
CA GLY A 112 -3.64 -37.60 -11.74
C GLY A 112 -4.32 -36.70 -12.77
N ALA A 113 -4.88 -35.56 -12.34
CA ALA A 113 -4.99 -34.34 -13.15
C ALA A 113 -5.37 -33.19 -12.21
N SER A 114 -4.64 -32.08 -12.29
CA SER A 114 -4.94 -30.84 -11.57
C SER A 114 -6.37 -30.40 -11.87
N ALA A 115 -7.29 -30.58 -10.92
CA ALA A 115 -8.53 -29.84 -10.93
C ALA A 115 -8.19 -28.40 -10.55
N GLU A 116 -7.80 -27.59 -11.53
CA GLU A 116 -7.71 -26.14 -11.36
C GLU A 116 -9.11 -25.66 -11.00
N ALA A 117 -9.35 -25.42 -9.71
CA ALA A 117 -10.55 -24.78 -9.24
C ALA A 117 -10.60 -23.38 -9.86
N ALA A 118 -11.46 -23.20 -10.86
CA ALA A 118 -11.63 -21.89 -11.49
C ALA A 118 -12.31 -20.95 -10.48
N LEU A 119 -11.58 -19.93 -10.03
CA LEU A 119 -12.14 -18.84 -9.24
C LEU A 119 -13.06 -18.00 -10.14
N ARG A 120 -14.33 -17.84 -9.76
CA ARG A 120 -15.28 -16.96 -10.44
C ARG A 120 -15.69 -15.84 -9.49
N TYR A 121 -15.75 -14.65 -10.04
CA TYR A 121 -16.14 -13.44 -9.32
C TYR A 121 -17.32 -12.80 -10.03
N GLU A 122 -18.29 -12.34 -9.25
CA GLU A 122 -19.39 -11.54 -9.74
C GLU A 122 -19.27 -10.14 -9.14
N CYS A 123 -19.25 -9.12 -10.01
CA CYS A 123 -19.37 -7.73 -9.60
C CYS A 123 -20.78 -7.25 -9.93
N LYS A 124 -21.53 -6.85 -8.89
CA LYS A 124 -22.93 -6.40 -9.01
C LYS A 124 -23.05 -4.90 -9.32
N GLN A 125 -21.92 -4.21 -9.46
CA GLN A 125 -21.85 -2.78 -9.74
C GLN A 125 -21.04 -2.53 -11.01
N THR A 126 -20.84 -1.26 -11.36
CA THR A 126 -20.05 -0.84 -12.52
C THR A 126 -18.55 -1.02 -12.31
N SER A 127 -18.09 -1.15 -11.07
CA SER A 127 -16.70 -1.41 -10.70
C SER A 127 -16.59 -2.26 -9.44
N GLY A 128 -15.48 -2.98 -9.35
CA GLY A 128 -15.08 -3.76 -8.21
C GLY A 128 -13.58 -3.97 -8.20
N ALA A 129 -13.04 -4.35 -7.04
CA ALA A 129 -11.64 -4.67 -6.88
C ALA A 129 -11.47 -5.89 -5.97
N LEU A 130 -10.39 -6.62 -6.20
CA LEU A 130 -10.05 -7.87 -5.54
C LEU A 130 -8.54 -7.87 -5.27
N LEU A 131 -8.15 -8.26 -4.06
CA LEU A 131 -6.78 -8.54 -3.67
C LEU A 131 -6.73 -9.98 -3.16
N LEU A 132 -5.90 -10.79 -3.81
CA LEU A 132 -5.60 -12.16 -3.38
C LEU A 132 -4.26 -12.16 -2.65
N LEU A 133 -4.26 -12.63 -1.42
CA LEU A 133 -3.08 -12.73 -0.58
C LEU A 133 -2.53 -14.16 -0.66
N LYS A 134 -1.25 -14.30 -1.00
CA LYS A 134 -0.54 -15.59 -0.96
C LYS A 134 -0.20 -16.00 0.47
N GLU A 135 0.04 -15.02 1.32
CA GLU A 135 0.40 -15.16 2.74
C GLU A 135 -0.36 -14.09 3.53
N ASN A 136 -0.49 -14.29 4.84
CA ASN A 136 -1.13 -13.28 5.69
C ASN A 136 -0.39 -11.94 5.60
N ALA A 137 -1.14 -10.83 5.60
CA ALA A 137 -0.54 -9.50 5.55
C ALA A 137 -0.23 -8.98 6.96
N HIS A 138 0.95 -8.38 7.11
CA HIS A 138 1.44 -7.79 8.35
C HIS A 138 1.16 -6.27 8.37
N LYS A 139 1.14 -5.68 9.57
CA LYS A 139 0.98 -4.23 9.73
C LYS A 139 2.06 -3.66 10.63
N THR A 140 2.76 -2.64 10.12
CA THR A 140 3.65 -1.78 10.90
C THR A 140 3.07 -0.38 10.90
N TYR A 141 2.94 0.28 12.05
CA TYR A 141 2.45 1.66 12.13
C TYR A 141 3.05 2.42 13.32
N LEU A 142 2.88 3.74 13.29
CA LEU A 142 3.25 4.64 14.37
C LEU A 142 2.01 5.04 15.18
N ASP A 143 1.99 4.71 16.46
CA ASP A 143 0.93 5.06 17.40
C ASP A 143 1.13 6.48 17.97
N CYS A 144 1.17 7.46 17.07
CA CYS A 144 1.31 8.87 17.42
C CYS A 144 0.61 9.77 16.40
N GLY A 145 -0.56 9.35 15.91
CA GLY A 145 -1.25 9.95 14.77
C GLY A 145 -1.41 11.48 14.80
N ASN A 146 -1.66 12.08 15.98
CA ASN A 146 -1.75 13.54 16.11
C ASN A 146 -0.40 14.24 15.90
N HIS A 147 0.71 13.64 16.32
CA HIS A 147 2.06 14.17 16.09
C HIS A 147 2.44 14.06 14.62
N ILE A 148 2.10 12.93 13.97
CA ILE A 148 2.31 12.73 12.53
C ILE A 148 1.55 13.81 11.75
N LYS A 149 0.25 14.01 12.04
CA LYS A 149 -0.57 15.03 11.36
C LYS A 149 -0.01 16.44 11.52
N ARG A 150 0.40 16.82 12.74
CA ARG A 150 0.99 18.13 13.01
C ARG A 150 2.32 18.33 12.28
N TYR A 151 3.15 17.30 12.26
CA TYR A 151 4.42 17.32 11.55
C TYR A 151 4.18 17.45 10.04
N MET A 152 3.33 16.60 9.44
CA MET A 152 2.99 16.70 8.02
C MET A 152 2.45 18.09 7.66
N ALA A 153 1.48 18.62 8.42
CA ALA A 153 0.92 19.94 8.16
C ALA A 153 1.95 21.08 8.21
N ALA A 154 2.98 20.96 9.04
CA ALA A 154 4.03 21.97 9.15
C ALA A 154 5.10 21.88 8.04
N HIS A 155 5.16 20.78 7.29
CA HIS A 155 6.23 20.52 6.33
C HIS A 155 5.75 20.20 4.91
N ILE A 156 4.45 19.97 4.68
CA ILE A 156 3.92 19.52 3.38
C ILE A 156 4.24 20.48 2.23
N GLU A 157 4.19 21.79 2.46
CA GLU A 157 4.55 22.81 1.47
C GLU A 157 6.03 22.68 1.07
N HIS A 158 6.94 22.58 2.04
CA HIS A 158 8.36 22.36 1.75
C HIS A 158 8.64 21.01 1.06
N TRP A 159 7.79 20.00 1.26
CA TRP A 159 7.92 18.72 0.57
C TRP A 159 7.50 18.85 -0.89
N TYR A 160 6.45 19.63 -1.15
CA TYR A 160 6.01 19.98 -2.48
C TYR A 160 7.08 20.76 -3.24
N ASP A 161 7.61 21.84 -2.65
CA ASP A 161 8.68 22.66 -3.25
C ASP A 161 9.93 21.81 -3.53
N PHE A 162 10.30 20.92 -2.61
CA PHE A 162 11.42 20.00 -2.84
C PHE A 162 11.15 19.05 -4.03
N ALA A 163 9.94 18.53 -4.16
CA ALA A 163 9.59 17.66 -5.27
C ALA A 163 9.58 18.41 -6.61
N SER A 164 8.97 19.60 -6.66
CA SER A 164 8.77 20.37 -7.87
C SER A 164 10.02 21.15 -8.30
N GLU A 165 10.67 21.86 -7.38
CA GLU A 165 11.78 22.76 -7.69
C GLU A 165 13.14 22.04 -7.68
N CYS A 166 13.39 21.18 -6.69
CA CYS A 166 14.69 20.52 -6.54
C CYS A 166 14.78 19.21 -7.34
N LEU A 167 13.67 18.46 -7.43
CA LEU A 167 13.64 17.18 -8.13
C LEU A 167 12.96 17.23 -9.50
N SER A 168 12.37 18.38 -9.87
CA SER A 168 11.68 18.59 -11.16
C SER A 168 10.57 17.56 -11.43
N ILE A 169 9.83 17.20 -10.39
CA ILE A 169 8.69 16.27 -10.46
C ILE A 169 7.40 17.09 -10.49
N ASP A 170 6.59 16.86 -11.53
CA ASP A 170 5.26 17.43 -11.62
C ASP A 170 4.30 16.61 -10.74
N VAL A 171 4.09 17.09 -9.52
CA VAL A 171 3.16 16.49 -8.55
C VAL A 171 1.91 17.37 -8.50
N GLN A 172 0.74 16.76 -8.65
CA GLN A 172 -0.53 17.46 -8.42
C GLN A 172 -0.76 17.62 -6.90
N GLU A 173 -1.21 18.80 -6.48
CA GLU A 173 -1.63 19.08 -5.10
C GLU A 173 -2.80 18.20 -4.63
#